data_AF-A0A1X7TBG9-F1
#
_entry.id   AF-A0A1X7TBG9-F1
#
_cell.length_a   1.000
_cell.length_b   1.000
_cell.length_c   1.000
_cell.angle_alpha   90.00
_cell.angle_beta   90.00
_cell.angle_gamma   90.00
#
_symmetry.space_group_name_H-M   'P 1'
#
loop_
_entity.id
_entity.type
_entity.pdbx_description
1 polymer ?
#
loop_
_entity_poly.entity_id
_entity_poly.type
_entity_poly.pdbx_seq_one_letter_code
_entity_poly.pdbx_strand_id
1 'polypeptide(L)' 'VQHCIILGVVDVISPSHLHANIMCQKCESRLNICSVCHAPVKGLYSMCEVCGHGGHMSHLKEWFSTNSWCPSGCGHNCVT' A
#
# COMPACT_ATOMS: atom_id res chain seq x y z
N VAL A 1 17.17 11.31 -2.64
CA VAL A 1 15.82 10.73 -2.44
C VAL A 1 15.73 10.20 -1.02
N GLN A 2 14.88 10.82 -0.21
CA GLN A 2 14.90 10.82 1.25
C GLN A 2 14.76 9.44 1.90
N HIS A 3 15.77 9.08 2.70
CA HIS A 3 15.62 8.16 3.82
C HIS A 3 14.77 8.85 4.92
N CYS A 4 13.44 8.87 4.76
CA CYS A 4 12.53 9.27 5.84
C CYS A 4 12.36 8.09 6.81
N ILE A 5 12.82 8.27 8.04
CA ILE A 5 12.84 7.28 9.11
C ILE A 5 11.41 7.08 9.63
N ILE A 6 10.97 5.82 9.72
CA ILE A 6 9.64 5.41 10.18
C ILE A 6 9.71 5.21 11.69
N LEU A 7 8.99 6.03 12.46
CA LEU A 7 8.80 5.82 13.91
C LEU A 7 7.32 6.07 14.22
N GLY A 8 6.61 5.04 14.69
CA GLY A 8 5.24 5.13 15.17
C GLY A 8 4.26 4.26 14.39
N VAL A 9 4.11 3.00 14.79
CA VAL A 9 2.92 2.20 14.49
C VAL A 9 1.83 2.66 15.45
N VAL A 10 0.75 3.26 14.95
CA VAL A 10 -0.47 3.46 15.74
C VAL A 10 -1.39 2.30 15.39
N ASP A 11 -1.54 1.38 16.33
CA ASP A 11 -2.40 0.20 16.21
C ASP A 11 -3.86 0.62 16.06
N VAL A 12 -4.34 0.76 14.83
CA VAL A 12 -5.78 0.85 14.53
C VAL A 12 -6.29 -0.54 14.13
N ILE A 13 -6.69 -1.31 15.14
CA ILE A 13 -7.41 -2.58 14.95
C ILE A 13 -8.78 -2.25 14.32
N SER A 14 -8.93 -2.42 13.01
CA SER A 14 -10.23 -2.57 12.36
C SER A 14 -10.26 -3.93 11.63
N PRO A 15 -11.15 -4.86 12.02
CA PRO A 15 -11.05 -6.28 11.65
C PRO A 15 -11.36 -6.60 10.18
N SER A 16 -11.58 -5.61 9.32
CA SER A 16 -12.00 -5.82 7.92
C SER A 16 -11.19 -5.05 6.88
N HIS A 17 -10.27 -4.18 7.27
CA HIS A 17 -9.43 -3.43 6.34
C HIS A 17 -8.07 -3.14 6.97
N LEU A 18 -7.00 -3.79 6.49
CA LEU A 18 -5.63 -3.54 6.93
C LEU A 18 -5.15 -2.18 6.40
N HIS A 19 -5.65 -1.09 6.98
CA HIS A 19 -5.13 0.24 6.78
C HIS A 19 -4.08 0.51 7.87
N ALA A 20 -2.83 0.11 7.64
CA ALA A 20 -1.75 0.53 8.54
C ALA A 20 -1.53 2.04 8.33
N ASN A 21 -1.98 2.85 9.29
CA ASN A 21 -1.90 4.31 9.22
C ASN A 21 -0.48 4.76 9.63
N ILE A 22 0.50 4.43 8.80
CA ILE A 22 1.90 4.77 9.05
C ILE A 22 2.14 6.17 8.48
N MET A 23 2.51 7.11 9.34
CA MET A 23 2.68 8.52 8.96
C MET A 23 4.17 8.88 8.87
N CYS A 24 4.56 9.61 7.83
CA CYS A 24 5.86 10.26 7.80
C CYS A 24 5.80 11.56 8.63
N GLN A 25 6.51 11.63 9.76
CA GLN A 25 6.56 12.84 10.61
C GLN A 25 7.12 14.08 9.89
N LYS A 26 7.96 13.88 8.86
CA LYS A 26 8.55 14.97 8.06
C LYS A 26 7.64 15.45 6.94
N CYS A 27 6.80 14.56 6.43
CA CYS A 27 5.96 14.77 5.26
C CYS A 27 4.50 15.06 5.65
N GLU A 28 4.17 14.82 6.93
CA GLU A 28 2.82 14.83 7.51
C GLU A 28 1.79 14.01 6.69
N SER A 29 2.29 13.02 5.95
CA SER A 29 1.50 12.26 4.98
C SER A 29 1.53 10.77 5.30
N ARG A 30 0.45 10.08 4.91
CA ARG A 30 0.31 8.63 5.00
C ARG A 30 1.32 7.95 4.10
N LEU A 31 2.01 6.96 4.63
CA LEU A 31 2.83 6.04 3.86
C LEU A 31 1.90 5.02 3.20
N ASN A 32 2.14 4.79 1.91
CA ASN A 32 1.47 3.72 1.20
C ASN A 32 2.05 2.38 1.65
N ILE A 33 1.17 1.45 2.00
CA ILE A 33 1.52 0.08 2.38
C ILE A 33 1.31 -0.81 1.17
N CYS A 34 2.31 -1.64 0.88
CA CYS A 34 2.17 -2.59 -0.22
C CYS A 34 1.19 -3.70 0.15
N SER A 35 0.12 -3.86 -0.61
CA SER A 35 -0.89 -4.89 -0.42
C SER A 35 -0.40 -6.33 -0.69
N VAL A 36 0.85 -6.50 -1.14
CA VAL A 36 1.46 -7.83 -1.37
C VAL A 36 2.40 -8.21 -0.22
N CYS A 37 3.37 -7.35 0.11
CA CYS A 37 4.37 -7.64 1.15
C CYS A 37 4.09 -6.99 2.51
N HIS A 38 3.03 -6.19 2.62
CA HIS A 38 2.62 -5.46 3.82
C HIS A 38 3.67 -4.50 4.40
N ALA A 39 4.72 -4.19 3.63
CA ALA A 39 5.76 -3.24 4.02
C ALA A 39 5.46 -1.83 3.49
N PRO A 40 5.92 -0.78 4.18
CA PRO A 40 5.86 0.60 3.68
C PRO A 40 6.62 0.73 2.36
N VAL A 41 5.98 1.34 1.36
CA VAL A 41 6.62 1.57 0.05
C VAL A 41 7.58 2.75 0.16
N LYS A 42 8.85 2.49 -0.17
CA LYS A 42 9.90 3.51 -0.26
C LYS A 42 10.25 3.74 -1.72
N GLY A 43 9.64 4.74 -2.36
CA GLY A 43 9.90 5.11 -3.75
C GLY A 43 8.67 4.97 -4.66
N LEU A 44 8.90 4.51 -5.90
CA LEU A 44 7.82 4.36 -6.89
C LEU A 44 6.80 3.32 -6.43
N TYR A 45 5.54 3.71 -6.54
CA TYR A 45 4.40 2.88 -6.21
C TYR A 45 3.28 3.13 -7.22
N SER A 46 2.37 2.18 -7.32
CA SER A 46 1.11 2.37 -8.03
C SER A 46 -0.03 2.07 -7.06
N MET A 47 -1.17 2.72 -7.28
CA MET A 47 -2.37 2.60 -6.46
C MET A 47 -3.59 2.60 -7.38
N CYS A 48 -4.62 1.87 -7.00
CA CYS A 48 -5.91 1.96 -7.64
C CYS A 48 -6.65 3.19 -7.09
N GLU A 49 -7.01 4.12 -7.97
CA GLU A 49 -7.73 5.34 -7.60
C GLU A 49 -9.11 5.07 -7.00
N VAL A 50 -9.68 3.88 -7.26
CA VAL A 50 -11.02 3.49 -6.78
C VAL A 50 -10.96 2.83 -5.41
N CYS A 51 -10.10 1.82 -5.22
CA CYS A 51 -10.04 1.06 -3.97
C CYS A 51 -8.98 1.58 -2.98
N GLY A 52 -8.09 2.49 -3.40
CA GLY A 52 -7.03 3.07 -2.58
C GLY A 52 -5.90 2.11 -2.20
N HIS A 53 -5.93 0.85 -2.68
CA HIS A 53 -4.87 -0.13 -2.44
C HIS A 53 -3.78 -0.02 -3.50
N GLY A 54 -2.55 -0.32 -3.10
CA GLY A 54 -1.39 -0.16 -3.95
C GLY A 54 -0.18 -0.92 -3.44
N GLY A 55 0.99 -0.57 -3.95
CA GLY A 55 2.22 -1.20 -3.51
C GLY A 55 3.43 -0.94 -4.37
N HIS A 56 4.51 -1.65 -4.04
CA HIS A 56 5.75 -1.63 -4.79
C HIS A 56 5.48 -1.96 -6.26
N MET A 57 6.05 -1.17 -7.17
CA MET A 57 5.87 -1.41 -8.61
C MET A 57 6.25 -2.83 -9.02
N SER A 58 7.32 -3.40 -8.45
CA SER A 58 7.75 -4.78 -8.74
C SER A 58 6.68 -5.80 -8.35
N HIS A 59 6.15 -5.72 -7.12
CA HIS A 59 5.12 -6.64 -6.65
C HIS A 59 3.80 -6.49 -7.41
N LEU A 60 3.38 -5.25 -7.71
CA LEU A 60 2.16 -5.04 -8.47
C LEU A 60 2.30 -5.49 -9.91
N LYS A 61 3.45 -5.24 -10.56
CA LYS A 61 3.72 -5.75 -11.91
C LYS A 61 3.69 -7.28 -11.95
N GLU A 62 4.31 -7.93 -10.98
CA GLU A 62 4.30 -9.40 -10.87
C GLU A 62 2.87 -9.90 -10.63
N TRP A 63 2.14 -9.32 -9.67
CA TRP A 63 0.78 -9.71 -9.35
C TRP A 63 -0.17 -9.58 -10.54
N PHE A 64 -0.16 -8.41 -11.19
CA PHE A 64 -1.03 -8.12 -12.33
C PHE A 64 -0.57 -8.77 -13.64
N SER A 65 0.54 -9.50 -13.65
CA SER A 65 0.91 -10.35 -14.79
C SER A 65 -0.03 -11.53 -14.97
N THR A 66 -0.68 -11.98 -13.90
CA THR A 66 -1.56 -13.17 -13.88
C THR A 66 -2.90 -12.92 -13.20
N ASN A 67 -3.11 -11.78 -12.55
CA ASN A 67 -4.33 -11.43 -11.83
C ASN A 67 -4.89 -10.08 -12.32
N SER A 68 -6.20 -9.91 -12.25
CA SER A 68 -6.85 -8.59 -12.43
C SER A 68 -7.39 -8.00 -11.13
N TRP A 69 -7.51 -8.83 -10.08
CA TRP A 69 -8.09 -8.45 -8.81
C TRP A 69 -7.07 -7.86 -7.84
N CYS A 70 -7.54 -6.98 -6.96
CA CYS A 70 -6.71 -6.34 -5.95
C CYS A 70 -6.03 -7.37 -5.03
N PRO A 71 -4.70 -7.29 -4.82
CA PRO A 71 -3.99 -8.20 -3.93
C PRO A 71 -4.40 -8.09 -2.46
N SER A 72 -5.05 -6.99 -2.04
CA SER A 72 -5.57 -6.86 -0.68
C SER A 72 -6.78 -7.74 -0.38
N GLY A 73 -7.39 -8.35 -1.40
CA GLY A 73 -8.59 -9.16 -1.25
C GLY A 73 -9.90 -8.36 -1.15
N CYS A 74 -9.88 -7.05 -1.45
CA CYS A 74 -11.09 -6.21 -1.39
C CYS A 74 -12.13 -6.51 -2.50
N GLY A 75 -11.83 -7.42 -3.44
CA GLY A 75 -12.74 -7.82 -4.52
C GLY A 75 -12.84 -6.83 -5.69
N HIS A 76 -11.98 -5.82 -5.77
CA HIS A 76 -11.97 -4.86 -6.88
C HIS A 76 -11.07 -5.34 -8.03
N ASN A 77 -11.51 -5.19 -9.28
CA ASN A 77 -10.64 -5.33 -10.45
C ASN A 77 -9.86 -4.02 -10.64
N CYS A 78 -8.55 -4.05 -10.36
CA CYS A 78 -7.70 -2.85 -10.27
C CYS A 78 -6.83 -2.62 -11.50
N VAL A 79 -6.96 -3.46 -12.53
CA VAL A 79 -6.27 -3.28 -13.83
C VAL A 79 -7.10 -2.41 -14.79
N THR A 80 -8.36 -2.15 -14.44
CA THR A 80 -9.29 -1.30 -15.20
C THR A 80 -9.28 0.12 -14.64
#